data_AF-A0A3D1UZT7-F1
#
_entry.id   AF-A0A3D1UZT7-F1
#
_cell.length_a   1.000
_cell.length_b   1.000
_cell.length_c   1.000
_cell.angle_alpha   90.00
_cell.angle_beta   90.00
_cell.angle_gamma   90.00
#
_symmetry.space_group_name_H-M   'P 1'
#
loop_
_entity.id
_entity.type
_entity.pdbx_description
1 polymer ?
#
loop_
_entity_poly.entity_id
_entity_poly.type
_entity_poly.pdbx_seq_one_letter_code
_entity_poly.pdbx_strand_id
1 'polypeptide(L)'
;NLAIYSWAGEKMPWLTVHTVLPLAILAASVVGSAAESVERAVSERQLPTRFIWVPAAGILLLAAGWFALWSWASAGPWVRQGSGALIREMRPLTVDHPWILYLPILALVALIVWSGARMGPRLAASVLGIAAVGMLLVAQTHVGFRMSYQEGDTPKDMLIYVQTSPDVTRVMSDIGTLSRELTGGKDMVVSYDSGTSWPFQWYLRNYPNRHYFGTTISQTPDAPVVLIANDNLTAENLQMLSGYTYTEYAMRWWFPEDETYRKFAIAPELNNASRQNYQT
;
A
#
# COMPACT_ATOMS: atom_id res chain seq x y z
N ASN A 1 2.89 8.47 -23.86
CA ASN A 1 2.14 8.09 -22.64
C ASN A 1 3.02 8.06 -21.41
N LEU A 2 4.01 7.16 -21.27
CA LEU A 2 4.84 7.08 -20.06
C LEU A 2 5.50 8.42 -19.67
N ALA A 3 6.25 9.05 -20.58
CA ALA A 3 6.89 10.34 -20.32
C ALA A 3 5.90 11.48 -20.01
N ILE A 4 4.73 11.47 -20.67
CA ILE A 4 3.69 12.49 -20.51
C ILE A 4 3.02 12.36 -19.13
N TYR A 5 2.65 11.14 -18.72
CA TYR A 5 2.07 10.88 -17.39
C TYR A 5 3.11 11.00 -16.26
N SER A 6 4.38 10.74 -16.54
CA SER A 6 5.47 11.03 -15.62
C SER A 6 5.70 12.53 -15.43
N TRP A 7 5.33 13.38 -16.40
CA TRP A 7 5.44 14.83 -16.30
C TRP A 7 4.17 15.52 -15.76
N ALA A 8 2.98 15.00 -16.08
CA ALA A 8 1.72 15.55 -15.59
C ALA A 8 1.66 15.55 -14.05
N GLY A 9 1.13 16.62 -13.43
CA GLY A 9 1.15 16.80 -11.97
C GLY A 9 0.25 15.83 -11.19
N GLU A 10 -0.82 15.32 -11.80
CA GLU A 10 -1.67 14.31 -11.17
C GLU A 10 -0.96 12.94 -11.21
N LYS A 11 -0.65 12.39 -10.03
CA LYS A 11 0.00 11.08 -9.88
C LYS A 11 -0.99 10.06 -9.35
N MET A 12 -1.67 9.38 -10.27
CA MET A 12 -2.74 8.45 -9.91
C MET A 12 -2.51 7.06 -10.55
N PRO A 13 -2.81 5.96 -9.83
CA PRO A 13 -2.52 4.60 -10.31
C PRO A 13 -3.11 4.30 -11.69
N TRP A 14 -4.29 4.84 -12.01
CA TRP A 14 -4.97 4.60 -13.28
C TRP A 14 -4.22 5.11 -14.51
N LEU A 15 -3.29 6.06 -14.35
CA LEU A 15 -2.46 6.55 -15.46
C LEU A 15 -1.55 5.46 -16.05
N THR A 16 -1.26 4.42 -15.27
CA THR A 16 -0.42 3.29 -15.70
C THR A 16 -1.18 2.27 -16.56
N VAL A 17 -2.51 2.27 -16.53
CA VAL A 17 -3.35 1.25 -17.20
C VAL A 17 -3.06 1.20 -18.71
N HIS A 18 -2.87 2.36 -19.34
CA HIS A 18 -2.57 2.45 -20.77
C HIS A 18 -1.17 1.94 -21.16
N THR A 19 -0.23 1.89 -20.21
CA THR A 19 1.12 1.35 -20.45
C THR A 19 1.23 -0.13 -20.09
N VAL A 20 0.41 -0.61 -19.16
CA VAL A 20 0.45 -2.00 -18.69
C VAL A 20 0.19 -2.99 -19.82
N LEU A 21 -0.85 -2.80 -20.63
CA LEU A 21 -1.20 -3.76 -21.69
C LEU A 21 -0.08 -3.97 -22.73
N PRO A 22 0.47 -2.94 -23.40
CA PRO A 22 1.54 -3.15 -24.37
C PRO A 22 2.82 -3.72 -23.72
N LEU A 23 3.14 -3.30 -22.49
CA LEU A 23 4.29 -3.84 -21.76
C LEU A 23 4.10 -5.31 -21.38
N ALA A 24 2.89 -5.74 -21.03
CA ALA A 24 2.58 -7.13 -20.72
C ALA A 24 2.75 -8.02 -21.96
N ILE A 25 2.30 -7.57 -23.13
CA ILE A 25 2.48 -8.31 -24.39
C ILE A 25 3.97 -8.42 -24.75
N LEU A 26 4.73 -7.32 -24.63
CA LEU A 26 6.18 -7.33 -24.86
C LEU A 26 6.91 -8.25 -23.86
N ALA A 27 6.54 -8.18 -22.58
CA ALA A 27 7.11 -9.04 -21.55
C ALA A 27 6.83 -10.53 -21.85
N ALA A 28 5.60 -10.88 -22.25
CA ALA A 28 5.25 -12.24 -22.64
C ALA A 28 6.09 -12.73 -23.83
N SER A 29 6.28 -11.89 -24.85
CA SER A 29 7.13 -12.22 -26.01
C SER A 29 8.59 -12.43 -25.60
N VAL A 30 9.17 -11.53 -24.79
CA VAL A 30 10.57 -11.62 -24.36
C VAL A 30 10.80 -12.84 -23.46
N VAL A 31 9.92 -13.07 -22.48
CA VAL A 31 10.02 -14.22 -21.57
C VAL A 31 9.79 -15.54 -22.32
N GLY A 32 8.85 -15.57 -23.27
CA GLY A 32 8.61 -16.73 -24.13
C GLY A 32 9.84 -17.10 -24.97
N SER A 33 10.41 -16.11 -25.67
CA SER A 33 11.62 -16.34 -26.47
C SER A 33 12.85 -16.72 -25.62
N ALA A 34 12.96 -16.18 -24.40
CA ALA A 34 13.98 -16.60 -23.45
C ALA A 34 13.78 -18.06 -23.01
N ALA A 35 12.53 -18.47 -22.73
CA ALA A 35 12.21 -19.83 -22.34
C ALA A 35 12.52 -20.83 -23.46
N GLU A 36 12.11 -20.55 -24.70
CA GLU A 36 12.43 -21.36 -25.88
C GLU A 36 13.95 -21.48 -26.11
N SER A 37 14.69 -20.40 -25.89
CA SER A 37 16.15 -20.40 -26.04
C SER A 37 16.84 -21.30 -25.00
N VAL A 38 16.36 -21.26 -23.75
CA VAL A 38 16.85 -22.13 -22.68
C VAL A 38 16.47 -23.59 -22.93
N GLU A 39 15.23 -23.85 -23.33
CA GLU A 39 14.74 -25.19 -23.67
C GLU A 39 15.59 -25.81 -24.79
N ARG A 40 15.84 -25.06 -25.87
CA ARG A 40 16.69 -25.50 -26.97
C ARG A 40 18.10 -25.87 -26.49
N ALA A 41 18.74 -24.98 -25.72
CA ALA A 41 20.08 -25.21 -25.18
C ALA A 41 20.18 -26.44 -24.25
N VAL A 42 19.12 -26.73 -23.50
CA VAL A 42 19.01 -27.94 -22.66
C VAL A 42 18.83 -29.19 -23.53
N SER A 43 17.92 -29.14 -24.50
CA SER A 43 17.61 -30.27 -25.39
C SER A 43 18.82 -30.70 -26.22
N GLU A 44 19.63 -29.73 -26.67
CA GLU A 44 20.86 -29.93 -27.42
C GLU A 44 22.06 -30.30 -26.52
N ARG A 45 21.85 -30.46 -25.21
CA ARG A 45 22.88 -30.77 -24.20
C ARG A 45 24.03 -29.75 -24.11
N GLN A 46 23.80 -28.53 -24.60
CA GLN A 46 24.77 -27.43 -24.53
C GLN A 46 24.78 -26.76 -23.15
N LEU A 47 23.67 -26.84 -22.42
CA LEU A 47 23.53 -26.27 -21.09
C LEU A 47 23.22 -27.34 -20.02
N PRO A 48 24.20 -27.70 -19.19
CA PRO A 48 23.97 -28.53 -18.01
C PRO A 48 22.96 -27.88 -17.05
N THR A 49 22.00 -28.64 -16.56
CA THR A 49 20.88 -28.13 -15.71
C THR A 49 21.36 -27.40 -14.45
N ARG A 50 22.53 -27.75 -13.91
CA ARG A 50 23.15 -27.03 -12.76
C ARG A 50 23.35 -25.53 -13.05
N PHE A 51 23.64 -25.17 -14.30
CA PHE A 51 23.85 -23.78 -14.69
C PHE A 51 22.54 -23.00 -14.86
N ILE A 52 21.38 -23.67 -14.76
CA ILE A 52 20.06 -23.04 -14.68
C ILE A 52 19.67 -22.85 -13.21
N TRP A 53 19.80 -23.92 -12.42
CA TRP A 53 19.38 -23.90 -11.02
C TRP A 53 20.27 -23.02 -10.13
N VAL A 54 21.58 -22.93 -10.40
CA VAL A 54 22.47 -22.08 -9.60
C VAL A 54 22.08 -20.59 -9.72
N PRO A 55 21.90 -20.00 -10.91
CA PRO A 55 21.38 -18.64 -11.03
C PRO A 55 19.97 -18.46 -10.48
N ALA A 56 19.06 -19.41 -10.75
CA ALA A 56 17.68 -19.31 -10.31
C ALA A 56 17.54 -19.31 -8.78
N ALA A 57 18.16 -20.29 -8.11
CA ALA A 57 18.22 -20.34 -6.65
C ALA A 57 19.06 -19.19 -6.08
N GLY A 58 20.16 -18.84 -6.75
CA GLY A 58 21.05 -17.75 -6.34
C GLY A 58 20.33 -16.41 -6.26
N ILE A 59 19.54 -16.04 -7.26
CA ILE A 59 18.74 -14.81 -7.26
C ILE A 59 17.76 -14.80 -6.06
N LEU A 60 17.02 -15.90 -5.86
CA LEU A 60 16.05 -16.00 -4.78
C LEU A 60 16.71 -15.90 -3.40
N LEU A 61 17.80 -16.64 -3.18
CA LEU A 61 18.53 -16.66 -1.92
C LEU A 61 19.21 -15.32 -1.63
N LEU A 62 19.76 -14.66 -2.65
CA LEU A 62 20.37 -13.35 -2.50
C LEU A 62 19.33 -12.28 -2.19
N ALA A 63 18.15 -12.32 -2.84
CA ALA A 63 17.06 -11.40 -2.53
C ALA A 63 16.52 -11.61 -1.11
N ALA A 64 16.26 -12.86 -0.72
CA ALA A 64 15.82 -13.21 0.63
C ALA A 64 16.88 -12.85 1.68
N GLY A 65 18.16 -13.13 1.40
CA GLY A 65 19.28 -12.77 2.26
C GLY A 65 19.46 -11.27 2.38
N TRP A 66 19.26 -10.51 1.30
CA TRP A 66 19.30 -9.06 1.34
C TRP A 66 18.18 -8.47 2.18
N PHE A 67 16.95 -8.97 2.01
CA PHE A 67 15.82 -8.62 2.86
C PHE A 67 16.09 -8.94 4.33
N ALA A 68 16.56 -10.16 4.64
CA ALA A 68 16.88 -10.58 6.00
C ALA A 68 17.99 -9.72 6.61
N LEU A 69 18.99 -9.33 5.82
CA LEU A 69 20.07 -8.45 6.26
C LEU A 69 19.58 -7.04 6.58
N TRP A 70 18.71 -6.45 5.76
CA TRP A 70 18.07 -5.17 6.04
C TRP A 70 17.14 -5.22 7.24
N SER A 71 16.37 -6.31 7.38
CA SER A 71 15.51 -6.55 8.54
C SER A 71 16.33 -6.66 9.82
N TRP A 72 17.44 -7.41 9.78
CA TRP A 72 18.37 -7.51 10.90
C TRP A 72 19.07 -6.19 11.21
N ALA A 73 19.42 -5.39 10.22
CA ALA A 73 20.11 -4.12 10.39
C ALA A 73 19.22 -3.02 10.98
N SER A 74 17.98 -2.90 10.48
CA SER A 74 16.93 -2.04 11.06
C SER A 74 16.42 -2.57 12.40
N ALA A 75 16.68 -3.86 12.64
CA ALA A 75 16.72 -4.66 13.85
C ALA A 75 17.43 -4.12 15.12
N GLY A 76 17.92 -2.87 15.16
CA GLY A 76 18.75 -2.30 16.24
C GLY A 76 18.03 -1.91 17.56
N PRO A 77 18.77 -1.33 18.53
CA PRO A 77 18.25 -1.01 19.86
C PRO A 77 17.25 0.15 19.84
N TRP A 78 16.39 0.19 20.85
CA TRP A 78 15.55 1.35 21.14
C TRP A 78 16.38 2.40 21.89
N VAL A 79 16.48 3.59 21.32
CA VAL A 79 17.21 4.73 21.90
C VAL A 79 16.19 5.81 22.24
N ARG A 80 16.32 6.40 23.43
CA ARG A 80 15.48 7.51 23.86
C ARG A 80 16.05 8.80 23.28
N GLN A 81 15.29 9.44 22.39
CA GLN A 81 15.70 10.73 21.83
C GLN A 81 15.21 11.87 22.75
N GLY A 82 16.11 12.45 23.54
CA GLY A 82 15.80 13.53 24.47
C GLY A 82 14.75 13.17 25.53
N SER A 83 13.75 14.04 25.76
CA SER A 83 12.58 13.77 26.60
C SER A 83 11.47 12.97 25.89
N GLY A 84 11.68 12.58 24.64
CA GLY A 84 10.66 12.02 23.76
C GLY A 84 10.49 10.49 23.81
N ALA A 85 9.72 10.00 22.84
CA ALA A 85 9.42 8.58 22.62
C ALA A 85 10.69 7.77 22.29
N LEU A 86 10.63 6.46 22.55
CA LEU A 86 11.67 5.52 22.13
C LEU A 86 11.62 5.36 20.62
N ILE A 87 12.75 5.63 19.95
CA ILE A 87 12.91 5.40 18.52
C ILE A 87 13.84 4.22 18.28
N ARG A 88 13.59 3.50 17.18
CA ARG A 88 14.39 2.34 16.80
C ARG A 88 15.52 2.81 15.90
N GLU A 89 16.77 2.65 16.36
CA GLU A 89 17.93 3.00 15.55
C GLU A 89 18.51 1.76 14.85
N MET A 90 19.23 1.98 13.74
CA MET A 90 19.98 0.91 13.09
C MET A 90 21.05 0.37 14.04
N ARG A 91 21.43 -0.90 13.87
CA ARG A 91 22.51 -1.50 14.68
C ARG A 91 23.81 -0.70 14.52
N PRO A 92 24.58 -0.45 15.60
CA PRO A 92 25.84 0.29 15.52
C PRO A 92 26.81 -0.26 14.47
N LEU A 93 26.96 -1.59 14.39
CA LEU A 93 27.79 -2.23 13.36
C LEU A 93 27.38 -1.83 11.94
N THR A 94 26.09 -1.71 11.66
CA THR A 94 25.58 -1.30 10.34
C THR A 94 25.87 0.17 10.08
N VAL A 95 25.72 1.03 11.09
CA VAL A 95 26.01 2.46 10.98
C VAL A 95 27.49 2.70 10.73
N ASP A 96 28.36 1.97 11.44
CA ASP A 96 29.81 2.06 11.28
C ASP A 96 30.29 1.43 9.96
N HIS A 97 29.59 0.39 9.49
CA HIS A 97 29.95 -0.40 8.31
C HIS A 97 28.75 -0.62 7.36
N PRO A 98 28.24 0.44 6.72
CA PRO A 98 27.05 0.35 5.87
C PRO A 98 27.27 -0.53 4.63
N TRP A 99 28.53 -0.71 4.22
CA TRP A 99 28.91 -1.56 3.09
C TRP A 99 28.45 -3.03 3.24
N ILE A 100 28.26 -3.51 4.47
CA ILE A 100 27.76 -4.87 4.75
C ILE A 100 26.40 -5.10 4.07
N LEU A 101 25.53 -4.08 4.06
CA LEU A 101 24.18 -4.15 3.46
C LEU A 101 24.21 -4.38 1.94
N TYR A 102 25.34 -4.11 1.29
CA TYR A 102 25.50 -4.23 -0.16
C TYR A 102 26.21 -5.52 -0.58
N LEU A 103 26.66 -6.37 0.36
CA LEU A 103 27.28 -7.67 0.05
C LEU A 103 26.40 -8.57 -0.82
N PRO A 104 25.08 -8.70 -0.59
CA PRO A 104 24.21 -9.49 -1.47
C PRO A 104 24.16 -8.94 -2.91
N ILE A 105 24.26 -7.62 -3.08
CA ILE A 105 24.32 -7.00 -4.41
C ILE A 105 25.65 -7.35 -5.09
N LEU A 106 26.77 -7.27 -4.39
CA LEU A 106 28.08 -7.68 -4.94
C LEU A 106 28.08 -9.17 -5.34
N ALA A 107 27.47 -10.03 -4.52
CA ALA A 107 27.29 -11.44 -4.84
C ALA A 107 26.37 -11.65 -6.05
N LEU A 108 25.33 -10.83 -6.22
CA LEU A 108 24.48 -10.85 -7.40
C LEU A 108 25.25 -10.44 -8.66
N VAL A 109 26.08 -9.40 -8.59
CA VAL A 109 26.95 -9.01 -9.71
C VAL A 109 27.91 -10.16 -10.05
N ALA A 110 28.53 -10.78 -9.07
CA ALA A 110 29.41 -11.93 -9.27
C ALA A 110 28.66 -13.11 -9.92
N LEU A 111 27.42 -13.39 -9.50
CA LEU A 111 26.56 -14.42 -10.10
C LEU A 111 26.24 -14.11 -11.57
N ILE A 112 25.95 -12.86 -11.90
CA ILE A 112 25.69 -12.41 -13.28
C ILE A 112 26.94 -12.60 -14.15
N VAL A 113 28.10 -12.14 -13.69
CA VAL A 113 29.38 -12.27 -14.40
C VAL A 113 29.75 -13.74 -14.59
N TRP A 114 29.64 -14.55 -13.53
CA TRP A 114 29.90 -15.99 -13.60
C TRP A 114 28.96 -16.69 -14.58
N SER A 115 27.67 -16.33 -14.58
CA SER A 115 26.69 -16.90 -15.52
C SER A 115 27.07 -16.55 -16.96
N GLY A 116 27.36 -15.28 -17.24
CA GLY A 116 27.80 -14.83 -18.57
C GLY A 116 29.07 -15.54 -19.05
N ALA A 117 30.06 -15.74 -18.17
CA ALA A 117 31.29 -16.44 -18.49
C ALA A 117 31.10 -17.95 -18.76
N ARG A 118 30.09 -18.59 -18.14
CA ARG A 118 29.87 -20.04 -18.24
C ARG A 118 28.96 -20.46 -19.38
N MET A 119 27.95 -19.68 -19.72
CA MET A 119 26.95 -20.04 -20.73
C MET A 119 26.84 -19.04 -21.89
N GLY A 120 27.67 -17.99 -21.88
CA GLY A 120 27.59 -16.89 -22.82
C GLY A 120 26.52 -15.86 -22.42
N PRO A 121 26.70 -14.58 -22.80
CA PRO A 121 25.88 -13.47 -22.29
C PRO A 121 24.40 -13.58 -22.67
N ARG A 122 24.08 -14.06 -23.88
CA ARG A 122 22.69 -14.17 -24.37
C ARG A 122 21.87 -15.22 -23.59
N LEU A 123 22.45 -16.40 -23.39
CA LEU A 123 21.80 -17.47 -22.64
C LEU A 123 21.75 -17.15 -21.15
N ALA A 124 22.80 -16.52 -20.61
CA ALA A 124 22.80 -16.03 -19.23
C ALA A 124 21.69 -15.00 -18.98
N ALA A 125 21.51 -14.04 -19.89
CA ALA A 125 20.43 -13.06 -19.79
C ALA A 125 19.05 -13.72 -19.81
N SER A 126 18.87 -14.78 -20.61
CA SER A 126 17.61 -15.55 -20.66
C SER A 126 17.34 -16.27 -19.34
N VAL A 127 18.32 -17.01 -18.82
CA VAL A 127 18.20 -17.73 -17.54
C VAL A 127 17.97 -16.78 -16.36
N LEU A 128 18.78 -15.73 -16.24
CA LEU A 128 18.68 -14.72 -15.18
C LEU A 128 17.36 -13.94 -15.28
N GLY A 129 16.92 -13.61 -16.50
CA GLY A 129 15.66 -12.91 -16.74
C GLY A 129 14.44 -13.74 -16.32
N ILE A 130 14.39 -15.01 -16.70
CA ILE A 130 13.32 -15.93 -16.27
C ILE A 130 13.30 -16.07 -14.75
N ALA A 131 14.47 -16.29 -14.13
CA ALA A 131 14.59 -16.38 -12.68
C ALA A 131 14.11 -15.10 -11.97
N ALA A 132 14.49 -13.92 -12.49
CA ALA A 132 14.05 -12.64 -11.97
C ALA A 132 12.53 -12.46 -12.09
N VAL A 133 11.93 -12.81 -13.22
CA VAL A 133 10.47 -12.78 -13.41
C VAL A 133 9.77 -13.73 -12.43
N GLY A 134 10.28 -14.96 -12.27
CA GLY A 134 9.73 -15.92 -11.31
C GLY A 134 9.77 -15.39 -9.87
N MET A 135 10.89 -14.81 -9.45
CA MET A 135 11.02 -14.16 -8.14
C MET A 135 10.01 -13.01 -7.97
N LEU A 136 9.90 -12.13 -8.97
CA LEU A 136 8.97 -11.00 -8.92
C LEU A 136 7.50 -11.47 -8.85
N LEU A 137 7.15 -12.56 -9.53
CA LEU A 137 5.81 -13.16 -9.44
C LEU A 137 5.50 -13.67 -8.03
N VAL A 138 6.47 -14.32 -7.36
CA VAL A 138 6.31 -14.75 -5.97
C VAL A 138 6.12 -13.54 -5.05
N ALA A 139 6.94 -12.50 -5.21
CA ALA A 139 6.82 -11.27 -4.42
C ALA A 139 5.46 -10.57 -4.65
N GLN A 140 5.03 -10.45 -5.92
CA GLN A 140 3.73 -9.89 -6.30
C GLN A 140 2.58 -10.67 -5.67
N THR A 141 2.65 -12.00 -5.69
CA THR A 141 1.62 -12.86 -5.11
C THR A 141 1.54 -12.67 -3.60
N HIS A 142 2.68 -12.61 -2.91
CA HIS A 142 2.72 -12.35 -1.47
C HIS A 142 2.11 -10.99 -1.11
N VAL A 143 2.54 -9.92 -1.78
CA VAL A 143 2.02 -8.55 -1.54
C VAL A 143 0.54 -8.47 -1.88
N GLY A 144 0.13 -8.97 -3.04
CA GLY A 144 -1.27 -8.98 -3.48
C GLY A 144 -2.18 -9.78 -2.55
N PHE A 145 -1.73 -10.93 -2.05
CA PHE A 145 -2.50 -11.74 -1.11
C PHE A 145 -2.73 -10.99 0.22
N ARG A 146 -1.67 -10.40 0.78
CA ARG A 146 -1.78 -9.61 2.01
C ARG A 146 -2.72 -8.42 1.83
N MET A 147 -2.55 -7.69 0.74
CA MET A 147 -3.37 -6.52 0.41
C MET A 147 -4.85 -6.84 0.16
N SER A 148 -5.16 -7.96 -0.48
CA SER A 148 -6.56 -8.30 -0.80
C SER A 148 -7.28 -9.06 0.31
N TYR A 149 -6.58 -9.87 1.10
CA TYR A 149 -7.23 -10.83 2.02
C TYR A 149 -6.90 -10.62 3.50
N GLN A 150 -5.79 -9.97 3.84
CA GLN A 150 -5.40 -9.75 5.24
C GLN A 150 -5.59 -8.30 5.68
N GLU A 151 -5.23 -7.34 4.84
CA GLU A 151 -5.12 -5.93 5.21
C GLU A 151 -5.80 -5.00 4.19
N GLY A 152 -6.92 -5.45 3.62
CA GLY A 152 -7.64 -4.71 2.56
C GLY A 152 -8.27 -3.38 2.99
N ASP A 153 -8.28 -3.08 4.29
CA ASP A 153 -8.85 -1.87 4.89
C ASP A 153 -7.88 -1.18 5.87
N THR A 154 -6.64 -1.68 6.02
CA THR A 154 -5.60 -1.04 6.86
C THR A 154 -4.41 -0.53 6.03
N PRO A 155 -4.07 0.78 6.07
CA PRO A 155 -3.04 1.37 5.20
C PRO A 155 -1.61 1.13 5.70
N LYS A 156 -1.18 -0.14 5.80
CA LYS A 156 0.19 -0.51 6.16
C LYS A 156 1.15 -0.59 4.97
N ASP A 157 0.63 -0.47 3.75
CA ASP A 157 1.39 -0.57 2.52
C ASP A 157 1.24 0.72 1.70
N MET A 158 2.33 1.15 1.05
CA MET A 158 2.37 2.33 0.19
C MET A 158 1.45 2.22 -1.03
N LEU A 159 1.01 1.01 -1.37
CA LEU A 159 0.00 0.79 -2.40
C LEU A 159 -1.38 1.35 -2.03
N ILE A 160 -1.62 1.68 -0.76
CA ILE A 160 -2.88 2.23 -0.26
C ILE A 160 -2.78 3.76 -0.21
N TYR A 161 -3.33 4.41 -1.24
CA TYR A 161 -3.41 5.88 -1.30
C TYR A 161 -4.40 6.44 -0.28
N VAL A 162 -5.69 6.12 -0.42
CA VAL A 162 -6.72 6.41 0.58
C VAL A 162 -7.78 5.32 0.52
N GLN A 163 -8.25 4.85 1.67
CA GLN A 163 -9.32 3.86 1.72
C GLN A 163 -10.27 4.09 2.89
N THR A 164 -11.43 3.44 2.80
CA THR A 164 -12.38 3.36 3.91
C THR A 164 -11.75 2.54 5.03
N SER A 165 -11.79 3.07 6.26
CA SER A 165 -11.21 2.38 7.42
C SER A 165 -12.03 1.16 7.85
N PRO A 166 -11.45 0.28 8.70
CA PRO A 166 -12.20 -0.79 9.34
C PRO A 166 -13.32 -0.25 10.25
N ASP A 167 -13.16 0.96 10.80
CA ASP A 167 -14.11 1.56 11.74
C ASP A 167 -15.46 1.84 11.11
N VAL A 168 -15.52 2.16 9.81
CA VAL A 168 -16.80 2.34 9.10
C VAL A 168 -17.65 1.07 9.17
N THR A 169 -17.04 -0.10 9.03
CA THR A 169 -17.77 -1.37 9.12
C THR A 169 -18.22 -1.68 10.55
N ARG A 170 -17.44 -1.28 11.56
CA ARG A 170 -17.80 -1.38 12.98
C ARG A 170 -18.97 -0.45 13.32
N VAL A 171 -18.90 0.81 12.93
CA VAL A 171 -19.99 1.79 13.07
C VAL A 171 -21.27 1.28 12.41
N MET A 172 -21.18 0.68 11.22
CA MET A 172 -22.35 0.10 10.56
C MET A 172 -22.90 -1.15 11.26
N SER A 173 -22.05 -1.94 11.91
CA SER A 173 -22.47 -3.06 12.76
C SER A 173 -23.23 -2.56 13.98
N ASP A 174 -22.72 -1.51 14.63
CA ASP A 174 -23.33 -0.91 15.83
C ASP A 174 -24.67 -0.26 15.50
N ILE A 175 -24.73 0.53 14.42
CA ILE A 175 -26.00 1.08 13.89
C ILE A 175 -26.99 -0.04 13.59
N GLY A 176 -26.54 -1.14 13.00
CA GLY A 176 -27.40 -2.29 12.68
C GLY A 176 -27.93 -3.01 13.91
N THR A 177 -27.13 -3.15 14.96
CA THR A 177 -27.57 -3.73 16.23
C THR A 177 -28.56 -2.82 16.93
N LEU A 178 -28.23 -1.53 17.06
CA LEU A 178 -29.11 -0.54 17.67
C LEU A 178 -30.45 -0.43 16.92
N SER A 179 -30.43 -0.44 15.59
CA SER A 179 -31.64 -0.36 14.77
C SER A 179 -32.57 -1.55 15.00
N ARG A 180 -32.02 -2.76 15.12
CA ARG A 180 -32.79 -3.97 15.46
C ARG A 180 -33.38 -3.90 16.87
N GLU A 181 -32.63 -3.39 17.83
CA GLU A 181 -33.10 -3.26 19.22
C GLU A 181 -34.21 -2.21 19.35
N LEU A 182 -34.11 -1.09 18.64
CA LEU A 182 -35.08 0.01 18.71
C LEU A 182 -36.32 -0.20 17.83
N THR A 183 -36.15 -0.79 16.65
CA THR A 183 -37.22 -0.85 15.62
C THR A 183 -37.54 -2.26 15.14
N GLY A 184 -36.80 -3.28 15.58
CA GLY A 184 -36.94 -4.66 15.09
C GLY A 184 -36.38 -4.87 13.67
N GLY A 185 -35.85 -3.83 13.02
CA GLY A 185 -35.48 -3.85 11.61
C GLY A 185 -34.40 -2.84 11.25
N LYS A 186 -34.59 -2.12 10.13
CA LYS A 186 -33.69 -1.05 9.65
C LYS A 186 -34.36 0.32 9.66
N ASP A 187 -35.48 0.45 10.37
CA ASP A 187 -36.33 1.64 10.33
C ASP A 187 -35.83 2.76 11.26
N MET A 188 -34.78 2.50 12.06
CA MET A 188 -34.12 3.56 12.85
C MET A 188 -33.64 4.70 11.97
N VAL A 189 -33.97 5.93 12.38
CA VAL A 189 -33.49 7.16 11.74
C VAL A 189 -31.99 7.29 11.97
N VAL A 190 -31.22 7.48 10.89
CA VAL A 190 -29.79 7.75 10.95
C VAL A 190 -29.52 9.04 10.20
N SER A 191 -29.01 10.05 10.89
CA SER A 191 -28.64 11.32 10.29
C SER A 191 -27.17 11.32 9.89
N TYR A 192 -26.83 11.90 8.73
CA TYR A 192 -25.45 12.04 8.29
C TYR A 192 -25.22 13.33 7.49
N ASP A 193 -23.99 13.83 7.53
CA ASP A 193 -23.59 15.11 6.95
C ASP A 193 -22.93 14.98 5.56
N SER A 194 -22.51 16.10 4.97
CA SER A 194 -21.80 16.15 3.68
C SER A 194 -20.43 15.48 3.73
N GLY A 195 -19.69 15.63 4.83
CA GLY A 195 -18.34 15.08 4.97
C GLY A 195 -18.34 13.55 5.04
N THR A 196 -19.34 12.96 5.71
CA THR A 196 -19.55 11.52 5.88
C THR A 196 -20.40 10.88 4.78
N SER A 197 -21.01 11.69 3.90
CA SER A 197 -21.89 11.22 2.82
C SER A 197 -21.34 10.02 2.04
N TRP A 198 -20.07 10.06 1.61
CA TRP A 198 -19.35 8.87 1.15
C TRP A 198 -18.37 8.40 2.23
N PRO A 199 -18.55 7.16 2.77
CA PRO A 199 -19.28 6.05 2.16
C PRO A 199 -20.71 5.79 2.68
N PHE A 200 -21.21 6.55 3.66
CA PHE A 200 -22.43 6.18 4.38
C PHE A 200 -23.71 6.19 3.53
N GLN A 201 -23.77 6.96 2.45
CA GLN A 201 -24.87 6.92 1.49
C GLN A 201 -25.05 5.52 0.87
N TRP A 202 -23.96 4.78 0.65
CA TRP A 202 -24.02 3.40 0.18
C TRP A 202 -24.37 2.41 1.29
N TYR A 203 -23.76 2.55 2.47
CA TYR A 203 -24.00 1.62 3.58
C TYR A 203 -25.41 1.75 4.17
N LEU A 204 -25.94 2.96 4.22
CA LEU A 204 -27.29 3.26 4.70
C LEU A 204 -28.37 3.08 3.61
N ARG A 205 -28.03 2.54 2.42
CA ARG A 205 -28.97 2.40 1.28
C ARG A 205 -30.28 1.68 1.64
N ASN A 206 -30.22 0.76 2.60
CA ASN A 206 -31.34 -0.06 3.06
C ASN A 206 -32.01 0.46 4.35
N TYR A 207 -31.60 1.63 4.85
CA TYR A 207 -32.27 2.34 5.94
C TYR A 207 -33.24 3.35 5.29
N PRO A 208 -34.56 3.11 5.32
CA PRO A 208 -35.53 3.94 4.62
C PRO A 208 -35.62 5.35 5.22
N ASN A 209 -35.36 5.47 6.51
CA ASN A 209 -35.48 6.73 7.26
C ASN A 209 -34.12 7.43 7.46
N ARG A 210 -33.13 7.18 6.60
CA ARG A 210 -31.85 7.91 6.65
C ARG A 210 -32.08 9.39 6.28
N HIS A 211 -31.40 10.29 6.98
CA HIS A 211 -31.55 11.72 6.78
C HIS A 211 -30.21 12.40 6.48
N TYR A 212 -30.13 13.10 5.35
CA TYR A 212 -28.94 13.87 4.98
C TYR A 212 -29.15 15.35 5.31
N PHE A 213 -28.26 15.95 6.09
CA PHE A 213 -28.42 17.35 6.55
C PHE A 213 -27.37 18.33 6.00
N GLY A 214 -26.47 17.91 5.10
CA GLY A 214 -25.46 18.82 4.54
C GLY A 214 -24.39 19.20 5.57
N THR A 215 -24.07 20.48 5.72
CA THR A 215 -23.00 20.97 6.63
C THR A 215 -23.54 21.53 7.94
N THR A 216 -24.83 21.87 8.01
CA THR A 216 -25.42 22.62 9.14
C THR A 216 -26.69 21.93 9.61
N ILE A 217 -26.81 21.78 10.93
CA ILE A 217 -27.98 21.18 11.57
C ILE A 217 -29.00 22.30 11.85
N SER A 218 -30.06 22.38 11.05
CA SER A 218 -31.08 23.43 11.17
C SER A 218 -32.06 23.22 12.33
N GLN A 219 -32.18 21.99 12.81
CA GLN A 219 -33.06 21.61 13.92
C GLN A 219 -32.43 20.47 14.71
N THR A 220 -32.68 20.39 16.01
CA THR A 220 -32.18 19.29 16.85
C THR A 220 -32.57 17.94 16.22
N PRO A 221 -31.61 17.07 15.89
CA PRO A 221 -31.91 15.80 15.23
C PRO A 221 -32.73 14.89 16.14
N ASP A 222 -33.83 14.36 15.62
CA ASP A 222 -34.62 13.27 16.23
C ASP A 222 -34.14 11.90 15.71
N ALA A 223 -32.82 11.72 15.66
CA ALA A 223 -32.19 10.54 15.08
C ALA A 223 -31.31 9.88 16.14
N PRO A 224 -31.55 8.62 16.54
CA PRO A 224 -30.74 7.95 17.55
C PRO A 224 -29.23 7.95 17.25
N VAL A 225 -28.84 8.04 15.98
CA VAL A 225 -27.45 8.17 15.54
C VAL A 225 -27.30 9.35 14.58
N VAL A 226 -26.27 10.17 14.84
CA VAL A 226 -25.81 11.25 13.96
C VAL A 226 -24.35 11.01 13.58
N LEU A 227 -24.08 10.92 12.29
CA LEU A 227 -22.73 10.86 11.72
C LEU A 227 -22.34 12.25 11.23
N ILE A 228 -21.24 12.79 11.76
CA ILE A 228 -20.78 14.13 11.43
C ILE A 228 -19.27 14.12 11.27
N ALA A 229 -18.77 14.79 10.23
CA ALA A 229 -17.34 14.95 9.99
C ALA A 229 -16.78 16.05 10.91
N ASN A 230 -15.51 15.92 11.29
CA ASN A 230 -14.82 16.89 12.14
C ASN A 230 -14.90 18.32 11.57
N ASP A 231 -14.79 18.47 10.24
CA ASP A 231 -14.88 19.77 9.55
C ASP A 231 -16.24 20.47 9.75
N ASN A 232 -17.30 19.72 10.07
CA ASN A 232 -18.64 20.23 10.30
C ASN A 232 -18.99 20.32 11.81
N LEU A 233 -18.07 20.03 12.73
CA LEU A 233 -18.29 20.20 14.18
C LEU A 233 -18.16 21.67 14.62
N THR A 234 -18.99 22.55 14.04
CA THR A 234 -19.06 23.96 14.43
C THR A 234 -19.73 24.12 15.81
N ALA A 235 -19.50 25.25 16.48
CA ALA A 235 -20.12 25.55 17.78
C ALA A 235 -21.66 25.47 17.74
N GLU A 236 -22.26 25.88 16.61
CA GLU A 236 -23.71 25.80 16.37
C GLU A 236 -24.19 24.35 16.29
N ASN A 237 -23.51 23.50 15.50
CA ASN A 237 -23.84 22.08 15.39
C ASN A 237 -23.63 21.35 16.73
N LEU A 238 -22.57 21.67 17.47
CA LEU A 238 -22.32 21.11 18.80
C LEU A 238 -23.44 21.47 19.80
N GLN A 239 -23.98 22.68 19.73
CA GLN A 239 -25.13 23.06 20.56
C GLN A 239 -26.37 22.19 20.25
N MET A 240 -26.64 21.96 18.96
CA MET A 240 -27.74 21.10 18.51
C MET A 240 -27.55 19.62 18.89
N LEU A 241 -26.31 19.19 19.12
CA LEU A 241 -25.93 17.82 19.49
C LEU A 241 -25.68 17.63 20.99
N SER A 242 -26.00 18.61 21.83
CA SER A 242 -25.73 18.59 23.28
C SER A 242 -26.35 17.40 24.05
N GLY A 243 -27.39 16.75 23.49
CA GLY A 243 -28.01 15.54 24.06
C GLY A 243 -27.33 14.22 23.68
N TYR A 244 -26.27 14.24 22.88
CA TYR A 244 -25.59 13.06 22.37
C TYR A 244 -24.26 12.81 23.07
N THR A 245 -23.91 11.54 23.22
CA THR A 245 -22.52 11.11 23.47
C THR A 245 -21.86 10.80 22.13
N TYR A 246 -20.56 11.11 21.99
CA TYR A 246 -19.84 10.87 20.74
C TYR A 246 -18.65 9.94 20.93
N THR A 247 -18.24 9.33 19.83
CA THR A 247 -16.98 8.59 19.69
C THR A 247 -16.39 8.98 18.35
N GLU A 248 -15.13 9.37 18.38
CA GLU A 248 -14.37 9.68 17.17
C GLU A 248 -13.82 8.40 16.55
N TYR A 249 -13.88 8.30 15.22
CA TYR A 249 -13.30 7.19 14.49
C TYR A 249 -12.71 7.69 13.17
N ALA A 250 -11.68 7.00 12.68
CA ALA A 250 -11.13 7.32 11.36
C ALA A 250 -12.13 6.86 10.32
N MET A 251 -12.67 7.73 9.47
CA MET A 251 -13.54 7.30 8.35
C MET A 251 -12.73 6.93 7.11
N ARG A 252 -11.66 7.69 6.86
CA ARG A 252 -10.70 7.47 5.77
C ARG A 252 -9.32 7.36 6.36
N TRP A 253 -8.52 6.46 5.81
CA TRP A 253 -7.15 6.25 6.26
C TRP A 253 -6.22 6.12 5.06
N TRP A 254 -5.04 6.72 5.16
CA TRP A 254 -3.99 6.70 4.15
C TRP A 254 -2.67 6.24 4.76
N PHE A 255 -1.78 5.74 3.91
CA PHE A 255 -0.41 5.46 4.32
C PHE A 255 0.26 6.78 4.76
N PRO A 256 1.13 6.82 5.79
CA PRO A 256 1.73 8.06 6.29
C PRO A 256 2.70 8.69 5.27
N GLU A 257 2.17 9.35 4.25
CA GLU A 257 2.90 9.84 3.08
C GLU A 257 3.92 10.94 3.45
N ASP A 258 3.56 11.82 4.39
CA ASP A 258 4.36 12.97 4.81
C ASP A 258 5.66 12.54 5.52
N GLU A 259 5.59 11.45 6.29
CA GLU A 259 6.76 10.92 6.99
C GLU A 259 7.65 10.07 6.08
N THR A 260 7.10 9.54 4.99
CA THR A 260 7.73 8.47 4.21
C THR A 260 8.25 8.92 2.84
N TYR A 261 7.40 9.44 1.95
CA TYR A 261 7.80 9.71 0.56
C TYR A 261 7.53 11.13 0.05
N ARG A 262 6.59 11.88 0.63
CA ARG A 262 6.33 13.27 0.18
C ARG A 262 7.52 14.20 0.40
N LYS A 263 8.38 13.92 1.37
CA LYS A 263 9.66 14.64 1.57
C LYS A 263 10.61 14.55 0.37
N PHE A 264 10.50 13.48 -0.42
CA PHE A 264 11.35 13.27 -1.60
C PHE A 264 10.67 13.69 -2.91
N ALA A 265 9.37 13.97 -2.88
CA ALA A 265 8.62 14.41 -4.04
C ALA A 265 8.87 15.91 -4.29
N ILE A 266 9.49 16.24 -5.42
CA ILE A 266 9.56 17.63 -5.91
C ILE A 266 8.16 17.98 -6.43
N ALA A 267 7.32 18.53 -5.56
CA ALA A 267 5.95 18.96 -5.86
C ALA A 267 5.80 20.48 -5.61
N PRO A 268 6.35 21.33 -6.50
CA PRO A 268 6.36 22.79 -6.34
C PRO A 268 4.96 23.43 -6.32
N GLU A 269 3.91 22.68 -6.67
CA GLU A 269 2.52 23.08 -6.56
C GLU A 269 1.91 22.87 -5.15
N LEU A 270 2.55 22.07 -4.29
CA LEU A 270 2.13 21.82 -2.91
C LEU A 270 2.76 22.83 -1.92
N ASN A 271 2.92 24.09 -2.32
CA ASN A 271 3.56 25.15 -1.53
C ASN A 271 2.82 25.56 -0.25
N ASN A 272 1.66 24.98 0.04
CA ASN A 272 0.90 25.31 1.24
C ASN A 272 1.17 24.28 2.35
N ALA A 273 2.07 24.64 3.28
CA ALA A 273 2.42 23.84 4.45
C ALA A 273 1.19 23.42 5.30
N SER A 274 0.10 24.20 5.26
CA SER A 274 -1.16 23.85 5.96
C SER A 274 -1.95 22.71 5.31
N ARG A 275 -1.76 22.46 4.00
CA ARG A 275 -2.38 21.31 3.31
C ARG A 275 -1.51 20.05 3.34
N GLN A 276 -0.28 20.17 3.82
CA GLN A 276 0.64 19.06 4.04
C GLN A 276 0.43 18.39 5.42
N ASN A 277 -0.48 18.90 6.26
CA ASN A 277 -0.49 18.58 7.68
C ASN A 277 -1.91 18.36 8.26
N TYR A 278 -2.76 17.60 7.57
CA TYR A 278 -4.03 17.14 8.15
C TYR A 278 -3.86 15.80 8.89
N GLN A 279 -2.84 15.71 9.74
CA GLN A 279 -2.62 14.57 10.65
C GLN A 279 -2.22 15.06 12.05
N THR A 280 -3.09 15.87 12.67
CA THR A 280 -3.18 15.94 14.13
C THR A 280 -4.47 15.29 14.56
#